data_AF-A0A1Y2DZI3-F1
#
_entry.id   AF-A0A1Y2DZI3-F1
#
_cell.length_a   1.000
_cell.length_b   1.000
_cell.length_c   1.000
_cell.angle_alpha   90.00
_cell.angle_beta   90.00
_cell.angle_gamma   90.00
#
_symmetry.space_group_name_H-M   'P 1'
#
loop_
_entity.id
_entity.type
_entity.pdbx_description
1 polymer ?
#
loop_
_entity_poly.entity_id
_entity_poly.type
_entity_poly.pdbx_seq_one_letter_code
_entity_poly.pdbx_strand_id
1 'polypeptide(L)'
;MARLWPRIFEDVSFSRYLWIFPLAAGVSWITTLSTLLIRWLSLGLPRYPGQVNPDVPFISDIAAFTFKPVFIVGCTITGISFAGTVFAVHHVRYSPKFYRLTNDAAWRQSVSFIALGCGLVAAVSLFFLSVFDTVDAHVRHRYLLMSTFSGLGLSAILTTLVWWDQTVGPARFGGLRRWCLLNTGLMICQTGVSIAFVALIYSGHYKSAGFVEWSLTYLGAFWLLSFVGYTRFREGLDPVPPSEDEQRPLLAP
;
A
#
# COMPACT_ATOMS: atom_id res chain seq x y z
N MET A 1 -25.34 -15.03 -13.72
CA MET A 1 -24.44 -15.35 -12.59
C MET A 1 -23.01 -15.39 -13.12
N ALA A 2 -22.29 -14.27 -13.07
CA ALA A 2 -20.94 -14.20 -13.62
C ALA A 2 -19.92 -14.63 -12.56
N ARG A 3 -19.48 -15.90 -12.61
CA ARG A 3 -18.29 -16.36 -11.89
C ARG A 3 -17.06 -15.83 -12.63
N LEU A 4 -16.66 -14.57 -12.40
CA LEU A 4 -15.42 -14.04 -12.97
C LEU A 4 -14.18 -14.48 -12.19
N TRP A 5 -14.29 -14.86 -10.91
CA TRP A 5 -13.14 -15.32 -10.14
C TRP A 5 -12.70 -16.72 -10.60
N PRO A 6 -11.46 -16.91 -11.10
CA PRO A 6 -11.01 -18.19 -11.61
C PRO A 6 -10.98 -19.27 -10.52
N ARG A 7 -11.53 -20.46 -10.81
CA ARG A 7 -11.45 -21.64 -9.91
C ARG A 7 -10.02 -22.07 -9.59
N ILE A 8 -9.05 -21.65 -10.41
CA ILE A 8 -7.61 -21.90 -10.23
C ILE A 8 -7.14 -21.40 -8.85
N PHE A 9 -7.80 -20.41 -8.27
CA PHE A 9 -7.45 -19.85 -6.97
C PHE A 9 -8.14 -20.51 -5.77
N GLU A 10 -9.02 -21.50 -5.95
CA GLU A 10 -9.74 -22.18 -4.85
C GLU A 10 -8.79 -23.08 -4.02
N ASP A 11 -7.72 -23.57 -4.63
CA ASP A 11 -6.80 -24.57 -4.05
C ASP A 11 -5.43 -24.01 -3.62
N VAL A 12 -5.32 -22.70 -3.39
CA VAL A 12 -4.09 -22.13 -2.82
C VAL A 12 -3.95 -22.59 -1.36
N SER A 13 -3.26 -23.72 -1.16
CA SER A 13 -2.87 -24.32 0.14
C SER A 13 -2.08 -23.35 1.04
N PHE A 14 -1.56 -22.26 0.46
CA PHE A 14 -0.77 -21.22 1.13
C PHE A 14 -1.56 -20.17 1.92
N SER A 15 -2.89 -20.33 2.04
CA SER A 15 -3.81 -19.41 2.71
C SER A 15 -3.35 -18.94 4.11
N ARG A 16 -2.69 -19.82 4.89
CA ARG A 16 -2.16 -19.52 6.24
C ARG A 16 -0.98 -18.53 6.27
N TYR A 17 -0.29 -18.34 5.16
CA TYR A 17 0.95 -17.54 5.08
C TYR A 17 0.76 -16.23 4.30
N LEU A 18 -0.45 -15.93 3.83
CA LEU A 18 -0.74 -14.73 3.05
C LEU A 18 -0.44 -13.42 3.78
N TRP A 19 -0.42 -13.43 5.12
CA TRP A 19 -0.06 -12.30 5.96
C TRP A 19 1.43 -11.93 5.92
N ILE A 20 2.30 -12.82 5.43
CA ILE A 20 3.74 -12.54 5.29
C ILE A 20 3.97 -11.47 4.23
N PHE A 21 3.18 -11.44 3.15
CA PHE A 21 3.33 -10.45 2.08
C PHE A 21 3.22 -8.99 2.57
N PRO A 22 2.11 -8.56 3.22
CA PRO A 22 2.02 -7.20 3.73
C PRO A 22 3.04 -6.88 4.81
N LEU A 23 3.39 -7.85 5.66
CA LEU A 23 4.43 -7.67 6.65
C LEU A 23 5.79 -7.40 5.98
N ALA A 24 6.18 -8.24 5.02
CA ALA A 24 7.42 -8.10 4.27
C ALA A 24 7.47 -6.77 3.53
N ALA A 25 6.38 -6.39 2.84
CA ALA A 25 6.30 -5.13 2.08
C ALA A 25 6.51 -3.90 2.98
N GLY A 26 5.83 -3.85 4.13
CA GLY A 26 5.95 -2.74 5.05
C GLY A 26 7.30 -2.69 5.76
N VAL A 27 7.80 -3.82 6.27
CA VAL A 27 9.08 -3.90 6.97
C VAL A 27 10.25 -3.59 6.04
N SER A 28 10.26 -4.13 4.81
CA SER A 28 11.32 -3.83 3.85
C SER A 28 11.31 -2.35 3.46
N TRP A 29 10.13 -1.74 3.32
CA TRP A 29 10.02 -0.32 3.00
C TRP A 29 10.54 0.56 4.14
N ILE A 30 10.11 0.32 5.38
CA ILE A 30 10.62 1.04 6.57
C ILE A 30 12.13 0.89 6.68
N THR A 31 12.65 -0.33 6.53
CA THR A 31 14.08 -0.61 6.62
C THR A 31 14.86 0.16 5.55
N THR A 32 14.34 0.21 4.32
CA THR A 32 14.96 0.95 3.21
C THR A 32 14.98 2.45 3.51
N LEU A 33 13.84 3.03 3.89
CA LEU A 33 13.73 4.46 4.24
C LEU A 33 14.64 4.83 5.42
N SER A 34 14.62 4.02 6.49
CA SER A 34 15.46 4.23 7.66
C SER A 34 16.93 4.14 7.33
N THR A 35 17.34 3.20 6.47
CA THR A 35 18.73 3.08 6.01
C THR A 35 19.18 4.32 5.25
N LEU A 36 18.35 4.82 4.33
CA LEU A 36 18.66 6.06 3.58
C LEU A 36 18.76 7.28 4.51
N LEU A 37 17.82 7.40 5.45
CA LEU A 37 17.78 8.51 6.41
C LEU A 37 18.97 8.48 7.37
N ILE A 38 19.24 7.33 8.00
CA ILE A 38 20.37 7.13 8.93
C ILE A 38 21.68 7.43 8.20
N ARG A 39 21.83 6.95 6.96
CA ARG A 39 23.03 7.23 6.18
C ARG A 39 23.22 8.74 5.97
N TRP A 40 22.18 9.45 5.52
CA TRP A 40 22.28 10.89 5.31
C TRP A 40 22.64 11.65 6.59
N LEU A 41 22.07 11.25 7.73
CA LEU A 41 22.43 11.81 9.04
C LEU A 41 23.88 11.49 9.42
N SER A 42 24.35 10.25 9.19
CA SER A 42 25.70 9.81 9.54
C SER A 42 26.81 10.53 8.77
N LEU A 43 26.50 11.05 7.58
CA LEU A 43 27.42 11.81 6.74
C LEU A 43 27.44 13.31 7.08
N GLY A 44 26.71 13.76 8.10
CA GLY A 44 26.66 15.16 8.51
C GLY A 44 25.78 16.03 7.61
N LEU A 45 24.68 15.48 7.08
CA LEU A 45 23.71 16.17 6.23
C LEU A 45 24.31 16.73 4.93
N PRO A 46 24.97 15.90 4.10
CA PRO A 46 25.55 16.36 2.85
C PRO A 46 24.46 16.84 1.89
N ARG A 47 24.82 17.82 1.05
CA ARG A 47 24.01 18.26 -0.09
C ARG A 47 24.43 17.48 -1.33
N TYR A 48 23.46 16.84 -1.99
CA TYR A 48 23.69 16.05 -3.19
C TYR A 48 23.71 16.93 -4.46
N PRO A 49 24.49 16.57 -5.49
CA PRO A 49 24.42 17.23 -6.79
C PRO A 49 22.99 17.15 -7.38
N GLY A 50 22.48 18.25 -7.94
CA GLY A 50 21.12 18.28 -8.50
C GLY A 50 19.98 18.36 -7.47
N GLN A 51 20.29 18.40 -6.18
CA GLN A 51 19.31 18.55 -5.10
C GLN A 51 18.62 19.92 -5.16
N VAL A 52 17.31 19.89 -5.42
CA VAL A 52 16.46 21.10 -5.52
C VAL A 52 16.24 21.73 -4.15
N ASN A 53 15.97 20.92 -3.12
CA ASN A 53 15.72 21.41 -1.76
C ASN A 53 17.05 21.69 -1.03
N PRO A 54 17.33 22.91 -0.54
CA PRO A 54 18.58 23.18 0.17
C PRO A 54 18.71 22.50 1.55
N ASP A 55 17.59 22.20 2.22
CA ASP A 55 17.61 21.81 3.64
C ASP A 55 17.44 20.30 3.87
N VAL A 56 16.46 19.68 3.20
CA VAL A 56 16.12 18.26 3.37
C VAL A 56 16.12 17.57 2.00
N PRO A 57 17.02 16.61 1.73
CA PRO A 57 16.99 15.91 0.46
C PRO A 57 15.69 15.12 0.31
N PHE A 58 15.15 15.09 -0.91
CA PHE A 58 14.12 14.14 -1.23
C PHE A 58 14.70 12.71 -1.17
N ILE A 59 13.85 11.72 -0.96
CA ILE A 59 14.28 10.31 -0.91
C ILE A 59 14.97 9.93 -2.22
N SER A 60 14.45 10.43 -3.34
CA SER A 60 15.02 10.26 -4.67
C SER A 60 16.42 10.87 -4.80
N ASP A 61 16.72 12.00 -4.14
CA ASP A 61 18.05 12.62 -4.17
C ASP A 61 19.09 11.73 -3.47
N ILE A 62 18.74 11.07 -2.36
CA ILE A 62 19.67 10.14 -1.67
C ILE A 62 19.84 8.86 -2.49
N ALA A 63 18.73 8.36 -3.06
CA ALA A 63 18.68 7.13 -3.82
C ALA A 63 19.43 7.20 -5.16
N ALA A 64 19.63 8.39 -5.72
CA ALA A 64 20.33 8.63 -6.97
C ALA A 64 21.83 8.24 -6.93
N PHE A 65 22.50 8.52 -5.81
CA PHE A 65 23.97 8.44 -5.76
C PHE A 65 24.47 7.07 -5.26
N THR A 66 25.49 7.06 -4.41
CA THR A 66 26.23 5.85 -3.99
C THR A 66 25.35 4.77 -3.35
N PHE A 67 24.14 5.09 -2.90
CA PHE A 67 23.20 4.16 -2.25
C PHE A 67 22.10 3.61 -3.16
N LYS A 68 22.18 3.87 -4.46
CA LYS A 68 21.28 3.31 -5.47
C LYS A 68 21.09 1.79 -5.38
N PRO A 69 22.14 0.95 -5.14
CA PRO A 69 21.93 -0.50 -5.01
C PRO A 69 21.01 -0.89 -3.85
N VAL A 70 21.13 -0.20 -2.70
CA VAL A 70 20.29 -0.45 -1.52
C VAL A 70 18.84 -0.06 -1.83
N PHE A 71 18.63 1.07 -2.50
CA PHE A 71 17.29 1.50 -2.91
C PHE A 71 16.66 0.53 -3.91
N ILE A 72 17.41 0.02 -4.89
CA ILE A 72 16.92 -0.97 -5.85
C ILE A 72 16.49 -2.26 -5.15
N VAL A 73 17.32 -2.79 -4.24
CA VAL A 73 16.98 -3.99 -3.47
C VAL A 73 15.73 -3.75 -2.62
N GLY A 74 15.67 -2.62 -1.92
CA GLY A 74 14.51 -2.23 -1.11
C GLY A 74 13.21 -2.14 -1.92
N CYS A 75 13.23 -1.38 -3.02
CA CYS A 75 12.10 -1.23 -3.94
C CYS A 75 11.68 -2.56 -4.57
N THR A 76 12.62 -3.45 -4.90
CA THR A 76 12.33 -4.76 -5.48
C THR A 76 11.59 -5.64 -4.46
N ILE A 77 12.12 -5.74 -3.24
CA ILE A 77 11.49 -6.54 -2.17
C ILE A 77 10.11 -5.98 -1.82
N THR A 78 10.00 -4.66 -1.65
CA THR A 78 8.72 -3.98 -1.37
C THR A 78 7.73 -4.15 -2.51
N GLY A 79 8.16 -3.99 -3.77
CA GLY A 79 7.29 -4.10 -4.95
C GLY A 79 6.72 -5.50 -5.13
N ILE A 80 7.57 -6.53 -5.06
CA ILE A 80 7.12 -7.94 -5.16
C ILE A 80 6.19 -8.29 -3.99
N SER A 81 6.58 -7.91 -2.77
CA SER A 81 5.78 -8.18 -1.58
C SER A 81 4.43 -7.47 -1.63
N PHE A 82 4.39 -6.22 -2.10
CA PHE A 82 3.16 -5.44 -2.28
C PHE A 82 2.25 -6.04 -3.36
N ALA A 83 2.79 -6.46 -4.50
CA ALA A 83 2.02 -7.18 -5.51
C ALA A 83 1.37 -8.44 -4.91
N GLY A 84 2.12 -9.19 -4.10
CA GLY A 84 1.60 -10.31 -3.31
C GLY A 84 0.53 -9.89 -2.30
N THR A 85 0.69 -8.74 -1.63
CA THR A 85 -0.31 -8.18 -0.70
C THR A 85 -1.63 -7.89 -1.38
N VAL A 86 -1.62 -7.16 -2.50
CA VAL A 86 -2.87 -6.80 -3.20
C VAL A 86 -3.57 -8.05 -3.70
N PHE A 87 -2.82 -9.00 -4.25
CA PHE A 87 -3.36 -10.31 -4.62
C PHE A 87 -3.97 -11.03 -3.41
N ALA A 88 -3.24 -11.12 -2.29
CA ALA A 88 -3.70 -11.78 -1.07
C ALA A 88 -4.97 -11.15 -0.50
N VAL A 89 -5.06 -9.82 -0.46
CA VAL A 89 -6.23 -9.10 0.08
C VAL A 89 -7.49 -9.41 -0.74
N HIS A 90 -7.41 -9.38 -2.07
CA HIS A 90 -8.56 -9.70 -2.91
C HIS A 90 -8.84 -11.21 -2.96
N HIS A 91 -7.81 -12.05 -2.94
CA HIS A 91 -7.95 -13.50 -2.86
C HIS A 91 -8.69 -13.94 -1.60
N VAL A 92 -8.28 -13.42 -0.44
CA VAL A 92 -8.89 -13.72 0.85
C VAL A 92 -10.37 -13.34 0.81
N ARG A 93 -10.73 -12.18 0.24
CA ARG A 93 -12.12 -11.74 0.06
C ARG A 93 -12.98 -12.76 -0.71
N TYR A 94 -12.49 -13.27 -1.84
CA TYR A 94 -13.28 -14.14 -2.72
C TYR A 94 -13.11 -15.63 -2.43
N SER A 95 -12.17 -16.02 -1.56
CA SER A 95 -11.91 -17.41 -1.25
C SER A 95 -13.07 -18.03 -0.47
N PRO A 96 -13.60 -19.19 -0.92
CA PRO A 96 -14.67 -19.89 -0.21
C PRO A 96 -14.23 -20.40 1.16
N LYS A 97 -12.92 -20.63 1.37
CA LYS A 97 -12.35 -21.07 2.66
C LYS A 97 -12.30 -19.96 3.72
N PHE A 98 -12.29 -18.69 3.31
CA PHE A 98 -12.28 -17.54 4.24
C PHE A 98 -13.67 -16.94 4.43
N TYR A 99 -14.33 -16.53 3.35
CA TYR A 99 -15.56 -15.75 3.44
C TYR A 99 -16.74 -16.34 2.67
N ARG A 100 -16.64 -17.54 2.04
CA ARG A 100 -17.77 -18.19 1.34
C ARG A 100 -18.58 -17.24 0.43
N LEU A 101 -17.91 -16.28 -0.24
CA LEU A 101 -18.53 -15.27 -1.10
C LEU A 101 -18.63 -15.77 -2.56
N THR A 102 -19.21 -16.96 -2.75
CA THR A 102 -19.24 -17.65 -4.05
C THR A 102 -20.20 -17.04 -5.08
N ASN A 103 -21.00 -16.03 -4.70
CA ASN A 103 -21.96 -15.37 -5.59
C ASN A 103 -22.02 -13.84 -5.33
N ASP A 104 -20.87 -13.18 -5.40
CA ASP A 104 -20.77 -11.73 -5.21
C ASP A 104 -21.19 -10.95 -6.47
N ALA A 105 -21.64 -9.70 -6.31
CA ALA A 105 -22.06 -8.87 -7.42
C ALA A 105 -20.89 -8.58 -8.40
N ALA A 106 -21.16 -8.57 -9.70
CA ALA A 106 -20.13 -8.40 -10.73
C ALA A 106 -19.31 -7.11 -10.58
N TRP A 107 -19.94 -6.01 -10.11
CA TRP A 107 -19.24 -4.75 -9.88
C TRP A 107 -18.14 -4.87 -8.81
N ARG A 108 -18.35 -5.66 -7.75
CA ARG A 108 -17.36 -5.84 -6.67
C ARG A 108 -16.12 -6.57 -7.18
N GLN A 109 -16.34 -7.59 -8.02
CA GLN A 109 -15.26 -8.33 -8.67
C GLN A 109 -14.49 -7.44 -9.64
N SER A 110 -15.17 -6.67 -10.48
CA SER A 110 -14.53 -5.72 -11.40
C SER A 110 -13.69 -4.69 -10.65
N VAL A 111 -14.22 -4.07 -9.58
CA VAL A 111 -13.47 -3.10 -8.77
C VAL A 111 -12.23 -3.75 -8.13
N SER A 112 -12.33 -4.99 -7.67
CA SER A 112 -11.18 -5.73 -7.14
C SER A 112 -10.11 -6.02 -8.19
N PHE A 113 -10.51 -6.39 -9.41
CA PHE A 113 -9.56 -6.60 -10.51
C PHE A 113 -8.87 -5.29 -10.93
N ILE A 114 -9.61 -4.17 -10.96
CA ILE A 114 -9.03 -2.86 -11.24
C ILE A 114 -8.06 -2.46 -10.12
N ALA A 115 -8.44 -2.66 -8.85
CA ALA A 115 -7.56 -2.40 -7.70
C ALA A 115 -6.26 -3.21 -7.77
N LEU A 116 -6.36 -4.49 -8.15
CA LEU A 116 -5.21 -5.36 -8.39
C LEU A 116 -4.33 -4.85 -9.54
N GLY A 117 -4.92 -4.49 -10.67
CA GLY A 117 -4.21 -3.94 -11.82
C GLY A 117 -3.47 -2.65 -11.48
N CYS A 118 -4.12 -1.71 -10.78
CA CYS A 118 -3.49 -0.47 -10.31
C CYS A 118 -2.34 -0.73 -9.34
N GLY A 119 -2.50 -1.70 -8.43
CA GLY A 119 -1.44 -2.12 -7.51
C GLY A 119 -0.23 -2.73 -8.23
N LEU A 120 -0.45 -3.55 -9.25
CA LEU A 120 0.61 -4.11 -10.07
C LEU A 120 1.35 -3.03 -10.86
N VAL A 121 0.63 -2.08 -11.46
CA VAL A 121 1.24 -0.93 -12.14
C VAL A 121 2.12 -0.14 -11.16
N ALA A 122 1.63 0.11 -9.94
CA ALA A 122 2.43 0.77 -8.91
C ALA A 122 3.69 -0.01 -8.52
N ALA A 123 3.60 -1.33 -8.34
CA ALA A 123 4.75 -2.17 -7.99
C ALA A 123 5.83 -2.15 -9.10
N VAL A 124 5.40 -2.25 -10.36
CA VAL A 124 6.30 -2.20 -11.51
C VAL A 124 6.91 -0.80 -11.65
N SER A 125 6.12 0.26 -11.48
CA SER A 125 6.60 1.63 -11.51
C SER A 125 7.61 1.91 -10.39
N LEU A 126 7.40 1.38 -9.18
CA LEU A 126 8.35 1.50 -8.06
C LEU A 126 9.69 0.83 -8.36
N PHE A 127 9.67 -0.35 -9.00
CA PHE A 127 10.89 -1.03 -9.43
C PHE A 127 11.65 -0.17 -10.46
N PHE A 128 10.97 0.28 -11.52
CA PHE A 128 11.60 1.14 -12.53
C PHE A 128 12.06 2.48 -11.97
N LEU A 129 11.35 3.06 -11.00
CA LEU A 129 11.74 4.28 -10.29
C LEU A 129 13.10 4.12 -9.59
N SER A 130 13.39 2.92 -9.07
CA SER A 130 14.68 2.63 -8.44
C SER A 130 15.83 2.48 -9.44
N VAL A 131 15.54 2.08 -10.68
CA VAL A 131 16.54 1.92 -11.75
C VAL A 131 16.82 3.24 -12.45
N PHE A 132 15.77 3.99 -12.80
CA PHE A 132 15.87 5.26 -13.49
C PHE A 132 16.10 6.41 -12.51
N ASP A 133 17.33 6.91 -12.54
CA ASP A 133 17.84 7.94 -11.65
C ASP A 133 17.35 9.35 -12.01
N THR A 134 17.27 10.25 -11.03
CA THR A 134 17.02 11.69 -11.21
C THR A 134 18.14 12.39 -11.97
N VAL A 135 19.38 11.89 -11.94
CA VAL A 135 20.53 12.53 -12.61
C VAL A 135 20.42 12.43 -14.14
N ASP A 136 20.25 11.21 -14.68
CA ASP A 136 20.23 10.98 -16.13
C ASP A 136 18.82 10.99 -16.74
N ALA A 137 17.79 10.81 -15.92
CA ALA A 137 16.43 10.51 -16.37
C ALA A 137 15.33 11.26 -15.61
N HIS A 138 15.59 12.48 -15.14
CA HIS A 138 14.66 13.29 -14.32
C HIS A 138 13.20 13.32 -14.81
N VAL A 139 12.96 13.46 -16.12
CA VAL A 139 11.60 13.43 -16.69
C VAL A 139 10.92 12.07 -16.52
N ARG A 140 11.63 10.98 -16.84
CA ARG A 140 11.11 9.61 -16.68
C ARG A 140 10.87 9.28 -15.21
N HIS A 141 11.81 9.66 -14.35
CA HIS A 141 11.71 9.48 -12.91
C HIS A 141 10.44 10.16 -12.36
N ARG A 142 10.16 11.40 -12.76
CA ARG A 142 8.94 12.11 -12.35
C ARG A 142 7.66 11.39 -12.78
N TYR A 143 7.60 10.90 -14.03
CA TYR A 143 6.42 10.14 -14.48
C TYR A 143 6.25 8.80 -13.74
N LEU A 144 7.35 8.10 -13.45
CA LEU A 144 7.33 6.86 -12.66
C LEU A 144 6.91 7.11 -11.21
N LEU A 145 7.34 8.22 -10.62
CA LEU A 145 6.93 8.64 -9.27
C LEU A 145 5.42 8.91 -9.24
N MET A 146 4.92 9.69 -10.20
CA MET A 146 3.48 9.98 -10.34
C MET A 146 2.67 8.73 -10.60
N SER A 147 3.17 7.81 -11.44
CA SER A 147 2.54 6.52 -11.71
C SER A 147 2.48 5.64 -10.45
N THR A 148 3.56 5.60 -9.67
CA THR A 148 3.65 4.84 -8.42
C THR A 148 2.63 5.35 -7.41
N PHE A 149 2.62 6.65 -7.12
CA PHE A 149 1.68 7.23 -6.16
C PHE A 149 0.22 7.16 -6.63
N SER A 150 -0.05 7.44 -7.91
CA SER A 150 -1.41 7.34 -8.46
C SER A 150 -1.92 5.90 -8.43
N GLY A 151 -1.09 4.93 -8.82
CA GLY A 151 -1.43 3.51 -8.78
C GLY A 151 -1.67 3.00 -7.37
N LEU A 152 -0.81 3.38 -6.40
CA LEU A 152 -0.99 3.09 -4.98
C LEU A 152 -2.29 3.70 -4.44
N GLY A 153 -2.53 4.98 -4.71
CA GLY A 153 -3.72 5.70 -4.25
C GLY A 153 -5.01 5.12 -4.82
N LEU A 154 -5.05 4.85 -6.12
CA LEU A 154 -6.23 4.27 -6.77
C LEU A 154 -6.47 2.83 -6.27
N SER A 155 -5.42 2.01 -6.16
CA SER A 155 -5.52 0.67 -5.57
C SER A 155 -6.06 0.73 -4.13
N ALA A 156 -5.59 1.70 -3.33
CA ALA A 156 -6.04 1.90 -1.96
C ALA A 156 -7.52 2.29 -1.86
N ILE A 157 -7.96 3.25 -2.68
CA ILE A 157 -9.36 3.70 -2.72
C ILE A 157 -10.27 2.54 -3.10
N LEU A 158 -9.97 1.85 -4.21
CA LEU A 158 -10.80 0.77 -4.72
C LEU A 158 -10.84 -0.42 -3.75
N THR A 159 -9.71 -0.76 -3.12
CA THR A 159 -9.65 -1.77 -2.05
C THR A 159 -10.53 -1.37 -0.87
N THR A 160 -10.43 -0.12 -0.42
CA THR A 160 -11.23 0.42 0.69
C THR A 160 -12.72 0.36 0.37
N LEU A 161 -13.15 0.81 -0.81
CA LEU A 161 -14.55 0.80 -1.25
C LEU A 161 -15.13 -0.62 -1.21
N VAL A 162 -14.38 -1.56 -1.77
CA VAL A 162 -14.77 -2.97 -1.82
C VAL A 162 -14.89 -3.51 -0.40
N TRP A 163 -13.92 -3.29 0.48
CA TRP A 163 -13.95 -3.80 1.86
C TRP A 163 -14.97 -3.10 2.78
N TRP A 164 -15.26 -1.82 2.56
CA TRP A 164 -16.28 -1.11 3.33
C TRP A 164 -17.69 -1.64 3.07
N ASP A 165 -17.98 -2.00 1.83
CA ASP A 165 -19.23 -2.68 1.46
C ASP A 165 -19.46 -3.98 2.25
N GLN A 166 -18.40 -4.67 2.69
CA GLN A 166 -18.54 -5.86 3.56
C GLN A 166 -18.86 -5.52 5.01
N THR A 167 -18.57 -4.29 5.46
CA THR A 167 -18.83 -3.86 6.84
C THR A 167 -20.25 -3.35 7.07
N VAL A 168 -20.97 -3.01 5.99
CA VAL A 168 -22.39 -2.62 6.03
C VAL A 168 -23.28 -3.80 6.46
N GLY A 169 -22.86 -5.03 6.18
CA GLY A 169 -23.49 -6.23 6.71
C GLY A 169 -22.99 -6.63 8.11
N PRO A 170 -23.51 -7.74 8.67
CA PRO A 170 -22.94 -8.32 9.89
C PRO A 170 -21.47 -8.69 9.63
N ALA A 171 -20.57 -8.14 10.45
CA ALA A 171 -19.14 -8.39 10.33
C ALA A 171 -18.88 -9.89 10.42
N ARG A 172 -18.22 -10.48 9.41
CA ARG A 172 -18.01 -11.94 9.37
C ARG A 172 -17.01 -12.46 10.40
N PHE A 173 -16.19 -11.58 10.98
CA PHE A 173 -15.29 -11.90 12.08
C PHE A 173 -15.00 -10.68 12.95
N GLY A 174 -14.70 -10.95 14.22
CA GLY A 174 -14.37 -9.94 15.22
C GLY A 174 -13.22 -9.03 14.79
N GLY A 175 -13.44 -7.73 14.81
CA GLY A 175 -12.42 -6.72 14.50
C GLY A 175 -12.23 -6.38 13.03
N LEU A 176 -12.98 -6.96 12.09
CA LEU A 176 -12.95 -6.54 10.67
C LEU A 176 -13.19 -5.03 10.53
N ARG A 177 -14.19 -4.50 11.24
CA ARG A 177 -14.52 -3.06 11.23
C ARG A 177 -13.36 -2.20 11.71
N ARG A 178 -12.65 -2.63 12.76
CA ARG A 178 -11.47 -1.92 13.29
C ARG A 178 -10.34 -1.85 12.26
N TRP A 179 -10.04 -2.96 11.58
CA TRP A 179 -9.03 -2.97 10.51
C TRP A 179 -9.46 -2.14 9.29
N CYS A 180 -10.75 -2.18 8.92
CA CYS A 180 -11.32 -1.28 7.91
C CYS A 180 -11.18 0.19 8.28
N LEU A 181 -11.55 0.59 9.51
CA LEU A 181 -11.39 1.96 9.99
C LEU A 181 -9.92 2.40 9.98
N LEU A 182 -9.00 1.53 10.44
CA LEU A 182 -7.57 1.82 10.42
C LEU A 182 -7.05 2.03 8.98
N ASN A 183 -7.39 1.12 8.06
CA ASN A 183 -6.93 1.21 6.68
C ASN A 183 -7.52 2.44 5.97
N THR A 184 -8.81 2.73 6.16
CA THR A 184 -9.48 3.92 5.64
C THR A 184 -8.84 5.20 6.21
N GLY A 185 -8.60 5.26 7.52
CA GLY A 185 -7.95 6.39 8.16
C GLY A 185 -6.56 6.65 7.59
N LEU A 186 -5.74 5.59 7.48
CA LEU A 186 -4.42 5.67 6.87
C LEU A 186 -4.49 6.11 5.39
N MET A 187 -5.46 5.60 4.63
CA MET A 187 -5.68 5.98 3.23
C MET A 187 -6.08 7.46 3.08
N ILE A 188 -6.97 7.97 3.93
CA ILE A 188 -7.37 9.39 3.94
C ILE A 188 -6.19 10.27 4.33
N CYS A 189 -5.48 9.94 5.41
CA CYS A 189 -4.29 10.67 5.84
C CYS A 189 -3.24 10.69 4.72
N GLN A 190 -2.99 9.55 4.08
CA GLN A 190 -2.03 9.45 2.98
C GLN A 190 -2.43 10.28 1.77
N THR A 191 -3.72 10.29 1.42
CA THR A 191 -4.24 11.12 0.32
C THR A 191 -4.13 12.61 0.66
N GLY A 192 -4.42 13.01 1.89
CA GLY A 192 -4.26 14.39 2.34
C GLY A 192 -2.80 14.85 2.28
N VAL A 193 -1.88 14.02 2.80
CA VAL A 193 -0.44 14.28 2.78
C VAL A 193 0.10 14.30 1.34
N SER A 194 -0.39 13.45 0.44
CA SER A 194 0.06 13.44 -0.96
C SER A 194 -0.41 14.66 -1.74
N ILE A 195 -1.65 15.13 -1.51
CA ILE A 195 -2.14 16.39 -2.09
C ILE A 195 -1.30 17.56 -1.56
N ALA A 196 -1.00 17.60 -0.27
CA ALA A 196 -0.13 18.61 0.33
C ALA A 196 1.28 18.58 -0.28
N PHE A 197 1.85 17.38 -0.49
CA PHE A 197 3.15 17.20 -1.13
C PHE A 197 3.16 17.82 -2.53
N VAL A 198 2.19 17.44 -3.36
CA VAL A 198 2.06 17.96 -4.73
C VAL A 198 1.91 19.48 -4.72
N ALA A 199 1.03 20.02 -3.86
CA ALA A 199 0.83 21.46 -3.75
C ALA A 199 2.12 22.20 -3.36
N LEU A 200 2.87 21.70 -2.37
CA LEU A 200 4.12 22.30 -1.92
C LEU A 200 5.20 22.30 -3.00
N ILE A 201 5.31 21.22 -3.78
CA ILE A 201 6.21 21.13 -4.94
C ILE A 201 5.86 22.19 -5.98
N TYR A 202 4.58 22.32 -6.36
CA TYR A 202 4.14 23.31 -7.35
C TYR A 202 4.26 24.76 -6.87
N SER A 203 4.13 25.00 -5.55
CA SER A 203 4.33 26.32 -4.95
C SER A 203 5.79 26.66 -4.65
N GLY A 204 6.75 25.76 -4.96
CA GLY A 204 8.18 25.99 -4.73
C GLY A 204 8.63 25.91 -3.26
N HIS A 205 7.78 25.42 -2.36
CA HIS A 205 8.09 25.25 -0.94
C HIS A 205 8.83 23.94 -0.70
N TYR A 206 10.00 23.79 -1.33
CA TYR A 206 10.76 22.53 -1.35
C TYR A 206 11.15 22.02 0.04
N LYS A 207 11.50 22.92 0.97
CA LYS A 207 11.81 22.59 2.37
C LYS A 207 10.71 21.75 3.00
N SER A 208 9.49 22.28 3.01
CA SER A 208 8.32 21.61 3.56
C SER A 208 7.96 20.36 2.75
N ALA A 209 8.09 20.41 1.42
CA ALA A 209 7.83 19.26 0.56
C ALA A 209 8.72 18.06 0.93
N GLY A 210 9.99 18.28 1.28
CA GLY A 210 10.90 17.23 1.72
C GLY A 210 10.36 16.50 2.94
N PHE A 211 10.02 17.22 4.01
CA PHE A 211 9.43 16.62 5.23
C PHE A 211 8.12 15.87 4.95
N VAL A 212 7.29 16.42 4.07
CA VAL A 212 6.01 15.81 3.67
C VAL A 212 6.24 14.53 2.87
N GLU A 213 7.25 14.47 1.99
CA GLU A 213 7.61 13.23 1.25
C GLU A 213 8.03 12.11 2.20
N TRP A 214 8.92 12.40 3.15
CA TRP A 214 9.34 11.43 4.16
C TRP A 214 8.16 10.95 5.00
N SER A 215 7.30 11.87 5.43
CA SER A 215 6.10 11.52 6.19
C SER A 215 5.14 10.65 5.36
N LEU A 216 4.94 10.99 4.08
CA LEU A 216 4.10 10.26 3.14
C LEU A 216 4.59 8.82 2.94
N THR A 217 5.88 8.62 2.76
CA THR A 217 6.46 7.30 2.50
C THR A 217 6.46 6.39 3.74
N TYR A 218 6.70 6.92 4.93
CA TYR A 218 6.53 6.17 6.19
C TYR A 218 5.06 5.84 6.46
N LEU A 219 4.14 6.77 6.22
CA LEU A 219 2.70 6.52 6.33
C LEU A 219 2.26 5.40 5.37
N GLY A 220 2.82 5.39 4.15
CA GLY A 220 2.66 4.31 3.18
C GLY A 220 3.10 2.95 3.73
N ALA A 221 4.19 2.86 4.47
CA ALA A 221 4.58 1.62 5.13
C ALA A 221 3.55 1.13 6.15
N PHE A 222 3.04 2.04 7.01
CA PHE A 222 2.02 1.68 7.99
C PHE A 222 0.72 1.23 7.32
N TRP A 223 0.35 1.86 6.21
CA TRP A 223 -0.77 1.42 5.40
C TRP A 223 -0.54 0.00 4.83
N LEU A 224 0.64 -0.31 4.31
CA LEU A 224 1.00 -1.66 3.87
C LEU A 224 0.89 -2.69 5.01
N LEU A 225 1.43 -2.37 6.19
CA LEU A 225 1.38 -3.25 7.37
C LEU A 225 -0.06 -3.50 7.83
N SER A 226 -0.97 -2.53 7.68
CA SER A 226 -2.37 -2.70 8.07
C SER A 226 -3.07 -3.85 7.32
N PHE A 227 -2.59 -4.23 6.13
CA PHE A 227 -3.13 -5.37 5.37
C PHE A 227 -2.89 -6.74 6.02
N VAL A 228 -1.98 -6.84 6.99
CA VAL A 228 -1.81 -8.04 7.82
C VAL A 228 -3.13 -8.41 8.51
N GLY A 229 -3.92 -7.41 8.94
CA GLY A 229 -5.20 -7.62 9.60
C GLY A 229 -6.25 -8.34 8.73
N TYR A 230 -6.20 -8.12 7.42
CA TYR A 230 -7.11 -8.68 6.42
C TYR A 230 -6.70 -10.07 5.94
N THR A 231 -5.38 -10.31 5.86
CA THR A 231 -4.78 -11.51 5.25
C THR A 231 -4.40 -12.58 6.26
N ARG A 232 -4.40 -12.26 7.55
CA ARG A 232 -4.15 -13.23 8.62
C ARG A 232 -5.31 -14.23 8.72
N PHE A 233 -5.03 -15.46 8.32
CA PHE A 233 -5.94 -16.59 8.51
C PHE A 233 -6.13 -16.85 10.01
N ARG A 234 -7.37 -17.14 10.39
CA ARG A 234 -7.78 -17.43 11.77
C ARG A 234 -8.36 -18.84 11.77
N GLU A 235 -7.53 -19.85 12.00
CA GLU A 235 -7.98 -21.24 12.16
C GLU A 235 -8.60 -21.44 13.55
N GLY A 236 -9.67 -22.23 13.64
CA GLY A 236 -10.12 -22.86 14.89
C GLY A 236 -10.69 -21.94 15.97
N LEU A 237 -10.72 -20.63 15.77
CA LEU A 237 -11.63 -19.77 16.50
C LEU A 237 -12.97 -19.90 15.80
N ASP A 238 -13.96 -20.50 16.48
CA ASP A 238 -15.35 -20.18 16.19
C ASP A 238 -15.42 -18.66 16.01
N PRO A 239 -16.07 -18.15 14.95
CA PRO A 239 -16.18 -16.71 14.77
C PRO A 239 -16.69 -16.16 16.09
N VAL A 240 -15.81 -15.46 16.83
CA VAL A 240 -16.19 -14.80 18.07
C VAL A 240 -17.41 -14.02 17.68
N PRO A 241 -18.60 -14.33 18.25
CA PRO A 241 -19.82 -13.71 17.81
C PRO A 241 -19.54 -12.22 17.81
N PRO A 242 -19.67 -11.54 16.65
CA PRO A 242 -19.34 -10.13 16.56
C PRO A 242 -20.01 -9.44 17.74
N SER A 243 -19.29 -8.56 18.45
CA SER A 243 -19.87 -7.83 19.57
C SER A 243 -21.19 -7.18 19.13
N GLU A 244 -22.13 -6.91 20.03
CA GLU A 244 -23.42 -6.29 19.64
C GLU A 244 -23.21 -5.06 18.74
N ASP A 245 -22.15 -4.28 18.99
CA ASP A 245 -21.72 -3.15 18.18
C ASP A 245 -21.23 -3.52 16.76
N GLU A 246 -20.62 -4.70 16.57
CA GLU A 246 -20.16 -5.21 15.27
C GLU A 246 -21.28 -5.92 14.49
N GLN A 247 -22.37 -6.33 15.16
CA GLN A 247 -23.57 -6.92 14.53
C GLN A 247 -24.51 -5.87 13.95
N ARG A 248 -24.63 -4.71 14.59
CA ARG A 248 -25.54 -3.64 14.13
C ARG A 248 -25.00 -3.01 12.84
N PRO A 249 -25.79 -2.92 11.75
CA PRO A 249 -25.43 -2.10 10.60
C PRO A 249 -25.39 -0.62 11.01
N LEU A 250 -24.42 0.14 10.50
CA LEU A 250 -24.24 1.58 10.81
C LEU A 250 -25.43 2.47 10.39
N LEU A 251 -26.40 1.90 9.69
CA LEU A 251 -27.62 2.56 9.20
C LEU A 251 -28.91 1.96 9.81
N ALA A 252 -28.79 1.14 10.87
CA ALA A 252 -29.98 0.76 11.63
C ALA A 252 -30.45 1.96 12.46
N PRO A 253 -31.74 2.33 12.41
CA PRO A 253 -32.31 3.45 13.17
C PRO A 253 -32.17 3.25 14.68
#